data_AF-A0A843Z2I6-F1
#
_entry.id   AF-A0A843Z2I6-F1
#
_cell.length_a   1.000
_cell.length_b   1.000
_cell.length_c   1.000
_cell.angle_alpha   90.00
_cell.angle_beta   90.00
_cell.angle_gamma   90.00
#
_symmetry.space_group_name_H-M   'P 1'
#
loop_
_entity.id
_entity.type
_entity.pdbx_description
1 polymer ?
#
loop_
_entity_poly.entity_id
_entity_poly.type
_entity_poly.pdbx_seq_one_letter_code
_entity_poly.pdbx_strand_id
1 'polypeptide(L)'
;AALTERLGLGALFDTAVVFENFPAADPGAARNLPGLRVESATTESAGHHPLSLMVLPRDGGTDVNLLHSTGAATPEQARALLD
;
A
#
# COMPACT_ATOMS: atom_id res chain seq x y z
N ALA A 1 6.50 15.16 12.19
CA ALA A 1 6.99 14.52 13.43
C ALA A 1 5.85 13.76 14.07
N ALA A 2 5.96 12.44 14.15
CA ALA A 2 4.95 11.58 14.77
C ALA A 2 4.85 11.88 16.28
N LEU A 3 3.68 11.66 16.87
CA LEU A 3 3.44 11.92 18.30
C LEU A 3 4.47 11.22 19.21
N THR A 4 4.90 10.02 18.83
CA THR A 4 5.92 9.20 19.52
C THR A 4 7.28 9.89 19.61
N GLU A 5 7.76 10.46 18.51
CA GLU A 5 9.02 11.21 18.45
C GLU A 5 9.03 12.39 19.43
N ARG A 6 7.91 13.12 19.51
CA ARG A 6 7.73 14.25 20.44
C ARG A 6 7.63 13.83 21.90
N LEU A 7 7.30 12.57 22.17
CA LEU A 7 7.24 11.98 23.50
C LEU A 7 8.54 11.25 23.88
N GLY A 8 9.55 11.24 23.01
CA GLY A 8 10.80 10.50 23.23
C GLY A 8 10.61 8.98 23.17
N LEU A 9 9.47 8.51 22.65
CA LEU A 9 9.21 7.10 22.45
C LEU A 9 9.82 6.70 21.09
N GLY A 10 10.64 5.65 21.10
CA GLY A 10 11.12 5.03 19.85
C GLY A 10 9.97 4.53 18.98
N ALA A 11 10.30 3.99 17.80
CA ALA A 11 9.28 3.33 16.97
C ALA A 11 8.60 2.23 17.79
N LEU A 12 7.28 2.32 17.94
CA LEU A 12 6.50 1.33 18.69
C LEU A 12 6.29 0.06 17.88
N PHE A 13 6.27 0.21 16.56
CA PHE A 13 6.14 -0.86 15.58
C PHE A 13 7.07 -0.56 14.40
N ASP A 14 7.63 -1.61 13.81
CA ASP A 14 8.48 -1.56 12.62
C ASP A 14 7.76 -2.01 11.34
N THR A 15 6.53 -2.49 11.50
CA THR A 15 5.71 -3.12 10.47
C THR A 15 4.27 -2.65 10.55
N ALA A 16 3.59 -2.62 9.40
CA ALA A 16 2.15 -2.38 9.32
C ALA A 16 1.51 -3.33 8.31
N VAL A 17 0.27 -3.75 8.59
CA VAL A 17 -0.57 -4.49 7.64
C VAL A 17 -1.87 -3.71 7.46
N VAL A 18 -2.20 -3.42 6.21
CA VAL A 18 -3.41 -2.69 5.81
C VAL A 18 -4.26 -3.60 4.95
N PHE A 19 -5.52 -3.78 5.34
CA PHE A 19 -6.51 -4.52 4.57
C PHE A 19 -7.61 -3.57 4.13
N GLU A 20 -7.72 -3.31 2.83
CA GLU A 20 -8.72 -2.41 2.28
C GLU A 20 -9.92 -3.19 1.74
N ASN A 21 -10.90 -3.44 2.61
CA ASN A 21 -12.13 -4.16 2.25
C ASN A 21 -13.22 -3.24 1.68
N PHE A 22 -12.86 -2.30 0.83
CA PHE A 22 -13.82 -1.48 0.10
C PHE A 22 -14.00 -2.06 -1.29
N PRO A 23 -15.19 -1.94 -1.90
CA PRO A 23 -15.40 -2.40 -3.26
C PRO A 23 -14.35 -1.77 -4.17
N ALA A 24 -13.76 -2.58 -5.06
CA ALA A 24 -12.91 -2.05 -6.11
C ALA A 24 -13.69 -0.94 -6.83
N ALA A 25 -13.09 0.23 -6.99
CA ALA A 25 -13.71 1.30 -7.74
C ALA A 25 -14.09 0.75 -9.11
N ASP A 26 -15.37 0.88 -9.52
CA ASP A 26 -15.83 0.45 -10.83
C ASP A 26 -14.93 1.11 -11.89
N PRO A 27 -14.08 0.33 -12.59
CA PRO A 27 -13.18 0.90 -13.58
C PRO A 27 -13.97 1.58 -14.69
N GLY A 28 -15.18 1.10 -15.02
CA GLY A 28 -16.06 1.69 -16.01
C GLY A 28 -16.59 3.06 -15.61
N ALA A 29 -16.99 3.22 -14.35
CA ALA A 29 -17.41 4.51 -13.80
C ALA A 29 -16.25 5.51 -13.72
N ALA A 30 -15.05 5.07 -13.32
CA ALA A 30 -13.87 5.93 -13.24
C ALA A 30 -13.32 6.35 -14.63
N ARG A 31 -13.51 5.52 -15.66
CA ARG A 31 -13.02 5.76 -17.03
C ARG A 31 -13.88 6.72 -17.85
N ASN A 32 -15.16 6.85 -17.51
CA ASN A 32 -16.15 7.57 -18.32
C ASN A 32 -16.68 8.79 -17.57
N LEU A 33 -15.82 9.79 -17.38
CA LEU A 33 -16.26 11.11 -16.95
C LEU A 33 -16.79 11.89 -18.16
N PRO A 34 -17.81 12.75 -18.02
CA PRO A 34 -18.31 13.54 -19.14
C PRO A 34 -17.20 14.35 -19.82
N GLY A 35 -16.88 14.01 -21.08
CA GLY A 35 -15.83 14.67 -21.87
C GLY A 35 -14.39 14.29 -21.54
N LEU A 36 -14.14 13.36 -20.60
CA LEU A 36 -12.81 12.94 -20.19
C LEU A 36 -12.71 11.40 -20.10
N ARG A 37 -11.69 10.84 -20.77
CA ARG A 37 -11.36 9.41 -20.69
C ARG A 37 -10.13 9.23 -19.82
N VAL A 38 -10.23 8.41 -18.78
CA VAL A 38 -9.08 7.99 -17.97
C VAL A 38 -8.52 6.70 -18.57
N GLU A 39 -7.27 6.72 -19.04
CA GLU A 39 -6.63 5.53 -19.64
C GLU A 39 -6.11 4.56 -18.56
N SER A 40 -5.53 5.11 -17.48
CA SER A 40 -4.96 4.34 -16.37
C SER A 40 -4.90 5.17 -15.09
N ALA A 41 -4.97 4.50 -13.93
CA ALA A 41 -4.69 5.10 -12.62
C ALA A 41 -3.77 4.16 -11.84
N THR A 42 -2.78 4.74 -11.17
CA THR A 42 -1.86 4.03 -10.27
C THR A 42 -1.92 4.69 -8.90
N THR A 43 -2.03 3.88 -7.86
CA THR A 43 -1.95 4.36 -6.48
C THR A 43 -0.56 4.04 -5.96
N GLU A 44 0.22 5.07 -5.67
CA GLU A 44 1.43 4.92 -4.87
C GLU A 44 1.12 5.30 -3.43
N SER A 45 1.43 4.39 -2.51
CA SER A 45 1.37 4.62 -1.07
C SER A 45 2.80 4.72 -0.56
N ALA A 46 3.09 5.72 0.28
CA ALA A 46 4.36 5.77 1.00
C ALA A 46 4.15 5.10 2.37
N GLY A 47 4.79 3.95 2.57
CA GLY A 47 4.78 3.29 3.88
C GLY A 47 5.46 4.16 4.93
N HIS A 48 4.76 4.42 6.04
CA HIS A 48 5.34 5.14 7.19
C HIS A 48 6.18 4.22 8.10
N HIS A 49 6.16 2.92 7.84
CA HIS A 49 6.89 1.90 8.60
C HIS A 49 7.98 1.29 7.71
N PRO A 50 9.11 0.85 8.26
CA PRO A 50 10.20 0.20 7.53
C PRO A 50 9.75 -0.89 6.53
N LEU A 51 8.69 -1.63 6.89
CA LEU A 51 7.99 -2.58 6.05
C LEU A 51 6.47 -2.40 6.19
N SER A 52 5.71 -2.42 5.10
CA SER A 52 4.25 -2.32 5.14
C SER A 52 3.61 -3.19 4.07
N LEU A 53 2.69 -4.07 4.46
CA LEU A 53 1.93 -4.92 3.54
C LEU A 53 0.53 -4.35 3.35
N MET A 54 0.15 -4.07 2.11
CA MET A 54 -1.21 -3.70 1.75
C MET A 54 -1.87 -4.85 1.00
N VAL A 55 -3.06 -5.24 1.46
CA VAL A 55 -3.85 -6.33 0.91
C VAL A 55 -5.16 -5.76 0.40
N LEU A 56 -5.41 -5.91 -0.89
CA LEU A 56 -6.59 -5.38 -1.57
C LEU A 56 -7.35 -6.55 -2.22
N PRO A 57 -8.48 -6.98 -1.62
CA PRO A 57 -9.37 -7.93 -2.28
C PRO A 57 -9.88 -7.39 -3.63
N ARG A 58 -9.87 -8.25 -4.65
CA ARG A 58 -10.42 -7.95 -5.99
C ARG A 58 -11.36 -9.07 -6.41
N ASP A 59 -12.18 -8.80 -7.43
CA ASP A 59 -13.00 -9.84 -8.03
C ASP A 59 -12.09 -10.93 -8.63
N GLY A 60 -12.17 -12.14 -8.07
CA GLY A 60 -11.38 -13.28 -8.52
C GLY A 60 -9.95 -13.37 -7.98
N GLY A 61 -9.54 -12.52 -7.02
CA GLY A 61 -8.19 -12.58 -6.48
C GLY A 61 -7.89 -11.61 -5.34
N THR A 62 -6.60 -11.44 -5.06
CA THR A 62 -6.10 -10.49 -4.05
C THR A 62 -4.85 -9.84 -4.59
N ASP A 63 -4.87 -8.51 -4.68
CA ASP A 63 -3.66 -7.75 -4.95
C ASP A 63 -2.91 -7.54 -3.63
N VAL A 64 -1.60 -7.73 -3.67
CA VAL A 64 -0.70 -7.47 -2.55
C VAL A 64 0.38 -6.50 -2.96
N ASN A 65 0.60 -5.49 -2.13
CA ASN A 65 1.67 -4.52 -2.31
C ASN A 65 2.52 -4.48 -1.04
N LEU A 66 3.79 -4.89 -1.14
CA LEU A 66 4.75 -4.84 -0.06
C LEU A 66 5.68 -3.64 -0.25
N LEU A 67 5.47 -2.63 0.59
CA LEU A 67 6.29 -1.43 0.65
C LEU A 67 7.44 -1.68 1.62
N HIS A 68 8.66 -1.35 1.20
CA HIS A 68 9.83 -1.46 2.07
C HIS A 68 10.75 -0.26 1.90
N SER A 69 11.33 0.18 3.02
CA SER A 69 12.49 1.08 2.97
C SER A 69 13.74 0.29 2.58
N THR A 70 14.66 0.93 1.85
CA THR A 70 15.90 0.28 1.38
C THR A 70 16.86 -0.11 2.51
N GLY A 71 16.72 0.50 3.70
CA GLY A 71 17.45 0.10 4.89
C GLY A 71 16.86 -1.12 5.62
N ALA A 72 15.61 -1.49 5.32
CA ALA A 72 14.90 -2.59 6.00
C ALA A 72 14.95 -3.91 5.22
N ALA A 73 14.88 -3.85 3.89
CA ALA A 73 14.94 -5.03 3.03
C ALA A 73 15.46 -4.66 1.63
N THR A 74 16.12 -5.61 0.97
CA THR A 74 16.34 -5.55 -0.49
C THR A 74 15.07 -5.95 -1.23
N PRO A 75 14.93 -5.58 -2.52
CA PRO A 75 13.80 -6.02 -3.33
C PRO A 75 13.63 -7.54 -3.41
N GLU A 76 14.73 -8.30 -3.40
CA GLU A 76 14.72 -9.77 -3.40
C GLU A 76 14.18 -10.33 -2.09
N GLN A 77 14.61 -9.75 -0.95
CA GLN A 77 14.10 -10.12 0.36
C GLN A 77 12.61 -9.79 0.49
N ALA A 78 12.19 -8.62 0.00
CA ALA A 78 10.78 -8.25 -0.03
C ALA A 78 9.96 -9.22 -0.91
N ARG A 79 10.49 -9.62 -2.08
CA ARG A 79 9.82 -10.59 -2.96
C ARG A 79 9.62 -11.94 -2.27
N ALA A 80 10.65 -12.45 -1.59
CA ALA A 80 10.60 -13.75 -0.92
C ALA A 80 9.57 -13.81 0.21
N LEU A 81 9.12 -12.66 0.74
CA LEU A 81 8.03 -12.60 1.74
C LEU A 81 6.63 -12.74 1.12
N LEU A 82 6.51 -12.65 -0.21
CA LEU A 82 5.26 -12.77 -0.95
C LEU A 82 5.08 -14.15 -1.62
N ASP A 83 6.08 -15.03 -1.53
CA ASP A 83 6.04 -16.42 -2.01
C ASP A 83 5.45 -17.37 -0.94
#